data_AF-A0AAU6XBJ7-F1
#
_entry.id   AF-A0AAU6XBJ7-F1
#
_cell.length_a   1.000
_cell.length_b   1.000
_cell.length_c   1.000
_cell.angle_alpha   90.00
_cell.angle_beta   90.00
_cell.angle_gamma   90.00
#
_symmetry.space_group_name_H-M   'P 1'
#
loop_
_entity.id
_entity.type
_entity.pdbx_description
1 polymer ?
#
loop_
_entity_poly.entity_id
_entity_poly.type
_entity_poly.pdbx_seq_one_letter_code
_entity_poly.pdbx_strand_id
1 'polypeptide(L)'
;MTSPPRPDDAHPYLRAASAGIRHHARALAPSDADPPRPVDRPHLDVLHAHLTALLQLLDLLADHTRPPHPAAGRHLATAHTRLWQVTTEVHAAFHLLPGTTEATTATSACHPERFPEGPPVLTICQRHLAAGHVVRRKTTPTDLRPHTTACVR
;
A
#
# COMPACT_ATOMS: atom_id res chain seq x y z
N MET A 1 9.89 -16.24 -34.75
CA MET A 1 9.46 -14.83 -34.71
C MET A 1 8.33 -14.72 -33.69
N THR A 2 8.63 -14.18 -32.51
CA THR A 2 7.63 -13.96 -31.45
C THR A 2 6.97 -12.61 -31.71
N SER A 3 5.66 -12.59 -31.97
CA SER A 3 4.93 -11.33 -32.15
C SER A 3 5.07 -10.46 -30.90
N PRO A 4 5.18 -9.12 -31.04
CA PRO A 4 5.12 -8.24 -29.89
C PRO A 4 3.77 -8.44 -29.17
N PRO A 5 3.76 -8.47 -27.83
CA PRO A 5 2.51 -8.59 -27.08
C PRO A 5 1.58 -7.45 -27.50
N ARG A 6 0.27 -7.73 -27.60
CA ARG A 6 -0.70 -6.65 -27.83
C ARG A 6 -0.53 -5.61 -26.70
N PRO A 7 -0.76 -4.31 -26.96
CA PRO A 7 -0.78 -3.31 -25.88
C PRO A 7 -1.73 -3.74 -24.74
N ASP A 8 -2.82 -4.41 -25.14
CA ASP A 8 -3.81 -5.02 -24.27
C ASP A 8 -3.33 -6.30 -23.58
N ASP A 9 -2.05 -6.67 -23.68
CA ASP A 9 -1.34 -7.73 -22.93
C ASP A 9 -0.16 -7.17 -22.10
N ALA A 10 0.08 -5.85 -22.13
CA ALA A 10 1.09 -5.23 -21.29
C ALA A 10 0.71 -5.32 -19.80
N HIS A 11 1.64 -5.82 -18.99
CA HIS A 11 1.55 -5.94 -17.52
C HIS A 11 0.55 -7.00 -16.99
N PRO A 12 0.68 -8.29 -17.38
CA PRO A 12 -0.25 -9.35 -16.98
C PRO A 12 -0.37 -9.50 -15.45
N TYR A 13 0.74 -9.34 -14.72
CA TYR A 13 0.74 -9.46 -13.26
C TYR A 13 -0.02 -8.31 -12.55
N LEU A 14 0.00 -7.09 -13.08
CA LEU A 14 -0.78 -5.98 -12.53
C LEU A 14 -2.28 -6.25 -12.70
N ARG A 15 -2.69 -6.80 -13.85
CA ARG A 15 -4.08 -7.18 -14.06
C ARG A 15 -4.53 -8.31 -13.17
N ALA A 16 -3.68 -9.33 -12.98
CA ALA A 16 -3.97 -10.42 -12.06
C ALA A 16 -4.15 -9.89 -10.63
N ALA A 17 -3.29 -8.99 -10.17
CA ALA A 17 -3.42 -8.33 -8.86
C ALA A 17 -4.73 -7.54 -8.75
N SER A 18 -5.07 -6.70 -9.75
CA SER A 18 -6.34 -5.97 -9.77
C SER A 18 -7.57 -6.88 -9.83
N ALA A 19 -7.49 -8.01 -10.53
CA ALA A 19 -8.56 -9.01 -10.57
C ALA A 19 -8.75 -9.68 -9.21
N GLY A 20 -7.66 -10.04 -8.53
CA GLY A 20 -7.68 -10.59 -7.17
C GLY A 20 -8.30 -9.62 -6.17
N ILE A 21 -7.87 -8.35 -6.17
CA ILE A 21 -8.45 -7.30 -5.31
C ILE A 21 -9.95 -7.14 -5.57
N ARG A 22 -10.39 -7.09 -6.83
CA ARG A 22 -11.82 -7.00 -7.18
C ARG A 22 -12.61 -8.23 -6.72
N HIS A 23 -12.03 -9.42 -6.85
CA HIS A 23 -12.67 -10.65 -6.38
C HIS A 23 -12.84 -10.63 -4.86
N HIS A 24 -11.78 -10.26 -4.12
CA HIS A 24 -11.83 -10.13 -2.67
C HIS A 24 -12.83 -9.07 -2.21
N ALA A 25 -12.86 -7.90 -2.86
CA ALA A 25 -13.83 -6.84 -2.56
C ALA A 25 -15.29 -7.30 -2.75
N ARG A 26 -15.56 -8.13 -3.76
CA ARG A 26 -16.89 -8.73 -3.95
C ARG A 26 -17.22 -9.76 -2.87
N ALA A 27 -16.24 -10.52 -2.40
CA ALA A 27 -16.45 -11.48 -1.32
C ALA A 27 -16.76 -10.80 0.04
N LEU A 28 -16.40 -9.52 0.19
CA LEU A 28 -16.75 -8.71 1.36
C LEU A 28 -18.12 -8.02 1.24
N ALA A 29 -18.75 -8.04 0.07
CA ALA A 29 -20.05 -7.41 -0.11
C ALA A 29 -21.10 -8.15 0.73
N PRO A 30 -21.98 -7.42 1.45
CA PRO A 30 -23.07 -8.05 2.21
C PRO A 30 -23.90 -8.96 1.30
N SER A 31 -24.26 -10.14 1.80
CA SER A 31 -25.22 -11.03 1.17
C SER A 31 -26.46 -11.11 2.06
N ASP A 32 -27.65 -11.23 1.46
CA ASP A 32 -28.90 -11.41 2.21
C ASP A 32 -28.86 -12.63 3.16
N ALA A 33 -27.95 -13.58 2.92
CA ALA A 33 -27.78 -14.80 3.70
C ALA A 33 -26.83 -14.68 4.89
N ASP A 34 -25.91 -13.71 4.93
CA ASP A 34 -24.89 -13.61 5.98
C ASP A 34 -24.54 -12.15 6.31
N PRO A 35 -24.50 -11.77 7.61
CA PRO A 35 -24.06 -10.45 8.01
C PRO A 35 -22.60 -10.21 7.61
N PRO A 36 -22.21 -8.98 7.23
CA PRO A 36 -20.85 -8.69 6.83
C PRO A 36 -19.86 -8.98 7.96
N ARG A 37 -18.86 -9.81 7.67
CA ARG A 37 -17.82 -10.16 8.63
C ARG A 37 -16.96 -8.92 8.95
N PRO A 38 -16.71 -8.59 10.24
CA PRO A 38 -15.83 -7.49 10.59
C PRO A 38 -14.40 -7.74 10.07
N VAL A 39 -13.73 -6.66 9.63
CA VAL A 39 -12.33 -6.70 9.20
C VAL A 39 -11.44 -7.04 10.40
N ASP A 40 -10.49 -7.96 10.21
CA ASP A 40 -9.54 -8.39 11.23
C ASP A 40 -8.09 -7.94 10.92
N ARG A 41 -7.21 -8.11 11.91
CA ARG A 41 -5.78 -7.76 11.79
C ARG A 41 -5.07 -8.48 10.61
N PRO A 42 -5.26 -9.79 10.38
CA PRO A 42 -4.70 -10.48 9.22
C PRO A 42 -5.10 -9.84 7.89
N HIS A 43 -6.36 -9.43 7.74
CA HIS A 43 -6.83 -8.77 6.53
C HIS A 43 -6.10 -7.43 6.29
N LEU A 44 -5.92 -6.61 7.34
CA LEU A 44 -5.17 -5.35 7.21
C LEU A 44 -3.67 -5.57 6.94
N ASP A 45 -3.04 -6.63 7.46
CA ASP A 45 -1.64 -6.94 7.14
C ASP A 45 -1.45 -7.30 5.65
N VAL A 46 -2.35 -8.13 5.10
CA VAL A 46 -2.33 -8.48 3.66
C VAL A 46 -2.59 -7.25 2.80
N LEU A 47 -3.56 -6.41 3.16
CA LEU A 47 -3.82 -5.16 2.43
C LEU A 47 -2.61 -4.23 2.47
N HIS A 48 -2.01 -4.04 3.64
CA HIS A 48 -0.80 -3.25 3.79
C HIS A 48 0.36 -3.80 2.93
N ALA A 49 0.45 -5.13 2.73
CA ALA A 49 1.47 -5.73 1.86
C ALA A 49 1.31 -5.24 0.42
N HIS A 50 0.09 -5.27 -0.09
CA HIS A 50 -0.24 -4.78 -1.42
C HIS A 50 0.06 -3.29 -1.56
N LEU A 51 -0.31 -2.48 -0.56
CA LEU A 51 -0.03 -1.04 -0.57
C LEU A 51 1.47 -0.73 -0.60
N THR A 52 2.28 -1.43 0.20
CA THR A 52 3.73 -1.25 0.18
C THR A 52 4.39 -1.72 -1.11
N ALA A 53 3.88 -2.77 -1.76
CA ALA A 53 4.35 -3.19 -3.07
C ALA A 53 3.99 -2.17 -4.16
N LEU A 54 2.77 -1.60 -4.11
CA LEU A 54 2.35 -0.51 -5.00
C LEU A 54 3.17 0.76 -4.78
N LEU A 55 3.56 1.05 -3.53
CA LEU A 55 4.43 2.16 -3.20
C LEU A 55 5.79 2.01 -3.89
N GLN A 56 6.43 0.85 -3.79
CA GLN A 56 7.69 0.55 -4.49
C GLN A 56 7.55 0.65 -6.02
N LEU A 57 6.44 0.15 -6.57
CA LEU A 57 6.18 0.24 -8.01
C LEU A 57 6.05 1.70 -8.48
N LEU A 58 5.29 2.54 -7.75
CA LEU A 58 5.13 3.95 -8.11
C LEU A 58 6.45 4.71 -8.05
N ASP A 59 7.30 4.42 -7.07
CA ASP A 59 8.63 5.00 -6.95
C ASP A 59 9.48 4.70 -8.19
N LEU A 60 9.52 3.42 -8.60
CA LEU A 60 10.20 3.00 -9.83
C LEU A 60 9.62 3.67 -11.09
N LEU A 61 8.29 3.74 -11.21
CA LEU A 61 7.65 4.37 -12.35
C LEU A 61 7.95 5.88 -12.41
N ALA A 62 7.99 6.56 -11.27
CA ALA A 62 8.35 7.98 -11.20
C ALA A 62 9.80 8.20 -11.66
N ASP A 63 10.74 7.37 -11.18
CA ASP A 63 12.16 7.46 -11.52
C ASP A 63 12.40 7.24 -13.04
N HIS A 64 11.69 6.30 -13.67
CA HIS A 64 11.83 6.03 -15.11
C HIS A 64 11.06 7.03 -16.00
N THR A 65 9.96 7.59 -15.50
CA THR A 65 9.09 8.50 -16.27
C THR A 65 9.61 9.93 -16.24
N ARG A 66 10.29 10.35 -15.15
CA ARG A 66 10.70 11.74 -14.97
C ARG A 66 11.71 12.24 -16.02
N PRO A 67 12.78 11.51 -16.42
CA PRO A 67 13.73 12.01 -17.41
C PRO A 67 13.09 12.33 -18.77
N PRO A 68 12.26 11.46 -19.38
CA PRO A 68 11.60 11.79 -20.65
C PRO A 68 10.35 12.69 -20.45
N HIS A 69 9.66 12.58 -19.31
CA HIS A 69 8.37 13.25 -19.07
C HIS A 69 8.30 13.87 -17.66
N PRO A 70 8.95 15.04 -17.44
CA PRO A 70 9.10 15.61 -16.10
C PRO A 70 7.79 15.92 -15.38
N ALA A 71 6.76 16.38 -16.11
CA ALA A 71 5.45 16.67 -15.53
C ALA A 71 4.75 15.39 -15.05
N ALA A 72 4.76 14.33 -15.86
CA ALA A 72 4.19 13.04 -15.48
C ALA A 72 4.94 12.43 -14.29
N GLY A 73 6.28 12.50 -14.29
CA GLY A 73 7.11 12.05 -13.16
C GLY A 73 6.78 12.77 -11.85
N ARG A 74 6.50 14.08 -11.89
CA ARG A 74 6.03 14.83 -10.71
C ARG A 74 4.68 14.34 -10.20
N HIS A 75 3.72 14.10 -11.08
CA HIS A 75 2.42 13.54 -10.68
C HIS A 75 2.55 12.14 -10.05
N LEU A 76 3.44 11.29 -10.59
CA LEU A 76 3.73 9.98 -10.01
C LEU A 76 4.38 10.09 -8.62
N ALA A 77 5.31 11.04 -8.42
CA ALA A 77 5.89 11.32 -7.12
C ALA A 77 4.82 11.82 -6.11
N THR A 78 3.91 12.70 -6.53
CA THR A 78 2.76 13.11 -5.68
C THR A 78 1.85 11.93 -5.34
N ALA A 79 1.56 11.06 -6.31
CA ALA A 79 0.76 9.86 -6.09
C ALA A 79 1.43 8.90 -5.08
N HIS A 80 2.75 8.71 -5.18
CA HIS A 80 3.55 7.94 -4.23
C HIS A 80 3.41 8.49 -2.79
N THR A 81 3.52 9.80 -2.60
CA THR A 81 3.36 10.43 -1.28
C THR A 81 1.93 10.24 -0.72
N ARG A 82 0.90 10.38 -1.55
CA ARG A 82 -0.50 10.15 -1.13
C ARG A 82 -0.76 8.68 -0.79
N LEU A 83 -0.18 7.75 -1.55
CA LEU A 83 -0.28 6.31 -1.25
C LEU A 83 0.38 5.98 0.09
N TRP A 84 1.50 6.64 0.43
CA TRP A 84 2.12 6.49 1.75
C TRP A 84 1.19 6.95 2.89
N GLN A 85 0.44 8.04 2.70
CA GLN A 85 -0.56 8.48 3.69
C GLN A 85 -1.65 7.42 3.89
N VAL A 86 -2.22 6.88 2.81
CA VAL A 86 -3.19 5.76 2.88
C VAL A 86 -2.60 4.55 3.60
N THR A 87 -1.36 4.19 3.29
CA THR A 87 -0.64 3.07 3.92
C THR A 87 -0.46 3.30 5.43
N THR A 88 -0.20 4.55 5.84
CA THR A 88 -0.06 4.93 7.25
C THR A 88 -1.38 4.81 8.00
N GLU A 89 -2.49 5.24 7.41
CA GLU A 89 -3.82 5.11 8.03
C GLU A 89 -4.25 3.63 8.14
N VAL A 90 -3.94 2.79 7.14
CA VAL A 90 -4.19 1.34 7.24
C VAL A 90 -3.39 0.69 8.36
N HIS A 91 -2.12 1.10 8.54
CA HIS A 91 -1.30 0.65 9.66
C HIS A 91 -1.84 1.13 11.02
N ALA A 92 -2.33 2.37 11.10
CA ALA A 92 -2.98 2.87 12.31
C ALA A 92 -4.26 2.08 12.63
N ALA A 93 -5.10 1.79 11.64
CA ALA A 93 -6.31 0.99 11.80
C ALA A 93 -6.02 -0.43 12.30
N PHE A 94 -4.93 -1.05 11.86
CA PHE A 94 -4.48 -2.35 12.37
C PHE A 94 -4.27 -2.36 13.89
N HIS A 95 -3.71 -1.28 14.44
CA HIS A 95 -3.51 -1.15 15.88
C HIS A 95 -4.81 -0.96 16.66
N LEU A 96 -5.84 -0.40 16.04
CA LEU A 96 -7.16 -0.21 16.65
C LEU A 96 -8.02 -1.48 16.66
N LEU A 97 -7.71 -2.46 15.81
CA LEU A 97 -8.43 -3.74 15.79
C LEU A 97 -7.97 -4.67 16.94
N PRO A 98 -8.85 -5.52 17.47
CA PRO A 98 -8.50 -6.50 18.50
C PRO A 98 -7.50 -7.55 17.97
N GLY A 99 -6.60 -8.00 18.84
CA GLY A 99 -5.72 -9.13 18.57
C GLY A 99 -6.46 -10.47 18.66
N THR A 100 -6.01 -11.47 17.89
CA THR A 100 -6.51 -12.84 17.99
C THR A 100 -5.88 -13.55 19.20
N THR A 101 -6.69 -13.77 20.24
CA THR A 101 -6.49 -14.67 21.41
C THR A 101 -5.71 -14.11 22.62
N GLU A 102 -6.35 -14.16 23.80
CA GLU A 102 -5.91 -14.13 25.23
C GLU A 102 -4.68 -13.35 25.71
N ALA A 103 -4.00 -12.55 24.89
CA ALA A 103 -2.92 -11.66 25.33
C ALA A 103 -3.45 -10.27 25.71
N THR A 104 -4.58 -10.20 26.43
CA THR A 104 -5.26 -8.93 26.77
C THR A 104 -4.57 -8.11 27.88
N THR A 105 -3.30 -8.37 28.21
CA THR A 105 -2.58 -7.59 29.23
C THR A 105 -1.15 -7.16 28.85
N ALA A 106 -0.70 -7.40 27.62
CA ALA A 106 0.56 -6.84 27.13
C ALA A 106 0.29 -5.84 26.01
N THR A 107 0.20 -4.57 26.41
CA THR A 107 0.41 -3.31 25.67
C THR A 107 0.11 -3.31 24.16
N SER A 108 -0.75 -2.40 23.72
CA SER A 108 -1.03 -1.99 22.32
C SER A 108 0.19 -1.67 21.43
N ALA A 109 1.41 -1.81 21.95
CA ALA A 109 2.67 -1.55 21.26
C ALA A 109 3.11 -2.76 20.42
N CYS A 110 3.43 -2.52 19.15
CA CYS A 110 4.11 -3.50 18.31
C CYS A 110 5.53 -3.72 18.84
N HIS A 111 5.89 -4.96 19.17
CA HIS A 111 7.25 -5.35 19.57
C HIS A 111 7.89 -6.24 18.50
N PRO A 112 8.38 -5.67 17.38
CA PRO A 112 8.93 -6.44 16.26
C PRO A 112 10.19 -7.25 16.64
N GLU A 113 10.85 -6.90 17.74
CA GLU A 113 12.05 -7.53 18.30
C GLU A 113 11.81 -8.77 19.18
N ARG A 114 10.56 -9.12 19.55
CA ARG A 114 10.27 -10.13 20.60
C ARG A 114 9.85 -11.53 20.13
N PHE A 115 10.07 -11.93 18.88
CA PHE A 115 9.58 -13.23 18.38
C PHE A 115 10.67 -14.33 18.34
N PRO A 116 10.59 -15.39 19.18
CA PRO A 116 11.54 -16.51 19.16
C PRO A 116 11.12 -17.68 18.24
N GLU A 117 9.86 -17.78 17.81
CA GLU A 117 9.36 -18.85 16.93
C GLU A 117 8.51 -18.29 15.76
N GLY A 118 8.73 -18.73 14.51
CA GLY A 118 7.92 -18.38 13.32
C GLY A 118 6.91 -19.47 12.92
N PRO A 119 6.07 -19.36 11.84
CA PRO A 119 5.59 -18.22 11.02
C PRO A 119 4.03 -18.04 11.06
N PRO A 120 3.41 -17.05 10.36
CA PRO A 120 3.92 -15.76 9.93
C PRO A 120 3.58 -14.71 11.00
N VAL A 121 4.61 -14.04 11.52
CA VAL A 121 4.45 -12.83 12.32
C VAL A 121 3.72 -11.81 11.44
N LEU A 122 2.66 -11.17 11.95
CA LEU A 122 2.06 -10.03 11.25
C LEU A 122 3.20 -9.02 11.01
N THR A 123 3.67 -8.92 9.77
CA THR A 123 4.90 -8.17 9.46
C THR A 123 4.60 -6.71 9.17
N ILE A 124 3.35 -6.29 9.37
CA ILE A 124 2.85 -4.96 9.05
C ILE A 124 3.74 -3.84 9.62
N CYS A 125 4.15 -3.94 10.89
CA CYS A 125 4.96 -2.91 11.56
C CYS A 125 6.38 -2.82 10.94
N GLN A 126 7.04 -3.96 10.74
CA GLN A 126 8.37 -4.02 10.13
C GLN A 126 8.34 -3.48 8.70
N ARG A 127 7.33 -3.90 7.93
CA ARG A 127 7.10 -3.43 6.55
C ARG A 127 6.82 -1.93 6.52
N HIS A 128 6.05 -1.42 7.48
CA HIS A 128 5.72 -0.01 7.60
C HIS A 128 6.98 0.83 7.89
N LEU A 129 7.83 0.40 8.83
CA LEU A 129 9.10 1.07 9.13
C LEU A 129 10.02 1.11 7.90
N ALA A 130 10.20 -0.03 7.23
CA ALA A 130 11.04 -0.12 6.03
C ALA A 130 10.54 0.81 4.90
N ALA A 131 9.24 0.79 4.61
CA ALA A 131 8.63 1.68 3.62
C ALA A 131 8.76 3.16 4.01
N GLY A 132 8.54 3.50 5.29
CA GLY A 132 8.66 4.86 5.79
C GLY A 132 10.07 5.43 5.67
N HIS A 133 11.12 4.61 5.80
CA HIS A 133 12.50 5.03 5.54
C HIS A 133 12.74 5.39 4.07
N VAL A 134 12.17 4.62 3.13
CA VAL A 134 12.28 4.92 1.69
C VAL A 134 11.60 6.24 1.36
N VAL A 135 10.36 6.42 1.82
CA VAL A 135 9.56 7.63 1.57
C VAL A 135 10.28 8.87 2.11
N ARG A 136 10.70 8.86 3.39
CA ARG A 136 11.36 10.01 4.03
C ARG A 136 12.63 10.49 3.33
N ARG A 137 13.35 9.62 2.61
CA ARG A 137 14.54 10.01 1.84
C ARG A 137 14.19 10.76 0.55
N LYS A 138 13.00 10.52 -0.01
CA LYS A 138 12.60 11.01 -1.33
C LYS A 138 11.54 12.10 -1.29
N THR A 139 10.81 12.24 -0.18
CA THR A 139 9.71 13.20 -0.04
C THR A 139 10.03 14.27 0.99
N THR A 140 9.74 15.51 0.64
CA THR A 140 9.77 16.69 1.49
C THR A 140 8.33 17.16 1.76
N PRO A 141 8.10 17.95 2.83
CA PRO A 141 6.78 18.56 3.09
C PRO A 141 6.25 19.42 1.93
N THR A 142 7.14 19.93 1.07
CA THR A 142 6.79 20.72 -0.11
C THR A 142 6.08 19.89 -1.19
N ASP A 143 6.31 18.57 -1.25
CA ASP A 143 5.72 17.67 -2.24
C ASP A 143 4.21 17.44 -2.04
N LEU A 144 3.68 17.86 -0.89
CA LEU A 144 2.24 17.83 -0.58
C LEU A 144 1.53 19.14 -0.94
N ARG A 145 2.26 20.21 -1.26
CA ARG A 145 1.65 21.48 -1.65
C ARG A 145 1.23 21.43 -3.13
N PRO A 146 0.02 21.90 -3.49
CA PRO A 146 -0.32 22.06 -4.89
C PRO A 146 0.68 23.02 -5.55
N HIS A 147 1.40 22.53 -6.55
CA HIS A 147 2.22 23.39 -7.40
C HIS A 147 1.29 24.17 -8.32
N THR A 148 0.84 25.34 -7.88
CA THR A 148 0.18 26.32 -8.75
C THR A 148 1.21 26.88 -9.72
N THR A 149 1.30 26.30 -10.91
CA THR A 149 1.93 26.93 -12.07
C THR A 149 0.86 27.55 -12.96
N ALA A 150 -0.03 28.37 -12.37
CA ALA A 150 -0.88 29.26 -13.15
C ALA A 150 -0.11 30.57 -13.33
N CYS A 151 0.54 30.75 -14.48
CA CYS A 151 0.82 32.09 -14.97
C CYS A 151 -0.54 32.73 -15.27
N VAL A 152 -1.05 33.52 -14.33
CA VAL A 152 -2.16 34.43 -14.60
C VAL A 152 -1.65 35.42 -15.64
N ARG A 153 -2.30 35.42 -16.81
CA ARG A 153 -2.02 36.33 -17.92
C ARG A 153 -2.90 37.56 -17.79
#